data_AF-A0ABD1ZYL3-F1
#
_entry.id   AF-A0ABD1ZYL3-F1
#
_cell.length_a   1.000
_cell.length_b   1.000
_cell.length_c   1.000
_cell.angle_alpha   90.00
_cell.angle_beta   90.00
_cell.angle_gamma   90.00
#
_symmetry.space_group_name_H-M   'P 1'
#
loop_
_entity.id
_entity.type
_entity.pdbx_description
1 polymer ?
#
loop_
_entity_poly.entity_id
_entity_poly.type
_entity_poly.pdbx_seq_one_letter_code
_entity_poly.pdbx_strand_id
1 'polypeptide(L)'
;MRRFLVFFCFVIVEFLLCSAQEKQHGIVLFGDPCERDFNCIENAYCRIQRICQCEQYYAPNPERTVCLATAGLSCVDDSICATMSNAVCRQNVCTCKDTFTLDINNSSNCISRPTKEGDACQKRDDCEEAMERALCIDNKCRCITGLRFVNETGKCIQARGRYNSCTKDYECFLDDGTPNVLQCKNGECVCRDNDPRCSKGSSVATTTIGLIVSMIVSMIVARIA
;
A
#
# COMPACT_ATOMS: atom_id res chain seq x y z
N MET A 1 50.48 42.40 -40.12
CA MET A 1 50.02 41.90 -38.81
C MET A 1 48.53 42.17 -38.51
N ARG A 2 47.91 43.22 -39.07
CA ARG A 2 46.50 43.58 -38.79
C ARG A 2 45.43 42.69 -39.46
N ARG A 3 45.77 41.97 -40.54
CA ARG A 3 44.86 41.07 -41.27
C ARG A 3 44.74 39.66 -40.66
N PHE A 4 45.75 39.19 -39.92
CA PHE A 4 45.74 37.90 -39.22
C PHE A 4 44.89 37.91 -37.94
N LEU A 5 44.81 39.06 -37.27
CA LEU A 5 44.01 39.26 -36.05
C LEU A 5 42.49 39.21 -36.33
N VAL A 6 42.06 39.65 -37.52
CA VAL A 6 40.64 39.64 -37.94
C VAL A 6 40.18 38.23 -38.28
N PHE A 7 41.03 37.41 -38.91
CA PHE A 7 40.73 36.00 -39.20
C PHE A 7 40.58 35.16 -37.93
N PHE A 8 41.41 35.39 -36.92
CA PHE A 8 41.29 34.70 -35.62
C PHE A 8 40.01 35.07 -34.87
N CYS A 9 39.53 36.32 -34.97
CA CYS A 9 38.26 36.73 -34.37
C CYS A 9 37.05 36.05 -35.03
N PHE A 10 37.04 35.85 -36.36
CA PHE A 10 35.91 35.16 -37.03
C PHE A 10 35.82 33.68 -36.68
N VAL A 11 36.96 32.99 -36.53
CA VAL A 11 36.99 31.56 -36.16
C VAL A 11 36.54 31.35 -34.71
N ILE A 12 36.84 32.29 -33.81
CA ILE A 12 36.39 32.25 -32.42
C ILE A 12 34.89 32.57 -32.31
N VAL A 13 34.35 33.47 -33.14
CA VAL A 13 32.91 33.78 -33.18
C VAL A 13 32.10 32.59 -33.71
N GLU A 14 32.60 31.87 -34.72
CA GLU A 14 32.00 30.60 -35.19
C GLU A 14 32.06 29.49 -34.12
N PHE A 15 33.16 29.38 -33.37
CA PHE A 15 33.29 28.40 -32.28
C PHE A 15 32.43 28.74 -31.05
N LEU A 16 32.21 30.03 -30.76
CA LEU A 16 31.39 30.47 -29.62
C LEU A 16 29.88 30.38 -29.90
N LEU A 17 29.46 30.36 -31.17
CA LEU A 17 28.07 30.11 -31.55
C LEU A 17 27.64 28.63 -31.44
N CYS A 18 28.58 27.71 -31.16
CA CYS A 18 28.30 26.27 -31.06
C CYS A 18 28.00 25.80 -29.62
N SER A 19 27.67 26.69 -28.69
CA SER A 19 27.49 26.35 -27.26
C SER A 19 26.12 26.67 -26.67
N ALA A 20 25.09 26.66 -27.51
CA ALA A 20 23.69 26.64 -27.05
C ALA A 20 22.86 25.73 -27.96
N GLN A 21 23.20 24.43 -27.97
CA GLN A 21 22.33 23.43 -28.60
C GLN A 21 21.19 23.14 -27.61
N GLU A 22 20.17 23.99 -27.64
CA GLU A 22 18.86 23.71 -27.06
C GLU A 22 18.42 22.35 -27.61
N LYS A 23 18.26 21.33 -26.75
CA LYS A 23 17.81 20.00 -27.19
C LYS A 23 16.42 20.16 -27.82
N GLN A 24 16.37 20.26 -29.15
CA GLN A 24 15.11 20.22 -29.89
C GLN A 24 14.57 18.79 -29.82
N HIS A 25 13.48 18.63 -29.08
CA HIS A 25 12.67 17.42 -29.10
C HIS A 25 11.53 17.59 -30.13
N GLY A 26 11.08 16.48 -30.69
CA GLY A 26 10.04 16.46 -31.70
C GLY A 26 8.66 16.17 -31.12
N ILE A 27 7.72 15.83 -32.00
CA ILE A 27 6.29 15.62 -31.68
C ILE A 27 5.85 14.16 -31.86
N VAL A 28 6.77 13.25 -32.20
CA VAL A 28 6.46 11.82 -32.41
C VAL A 28 6.29 11.13 -31.06
N LEU A 29 5.12 10.53 -30.86
CA LEU A 29 4.67 9.97 -29.59
C LEU A 29 5.39 8.65 -29.27
N PHE A 30 5.34 8.24 -28.01
CA PHE A 30 5.88 6.94 -27.58
C PHE A 30 5.29 5.80 -28.44
N GLY A 31 6.13 4.92 -28.98
CA GLY A 31 5.73 3.77 -29.80
C GLY A 31 5.43 4.08 -31.26
N ASP A 32 5.40 5.36 -31.67
CA ASP A 32 5.20 5.74 -33.08
C ASP A 32 6.51 5.69 -33.89
N PRO A 33 6.41 5.54 -35.23
CA PRO A 33 7.58 5.45 -36.09
C PRO A 33 8.46 6.70 -36.08
N CYS A 34 9.78 6.51 -36.03
CA CYS A 34 10.76 7.61 -36.03
C CYS A 34 12.01 7.25 -36.84
N GLU A 35 12.74 8.28 -37.30
CA GLU A 35 14.03 8.11 -38.00
C GLU A 35 15.24 8.47 -37.12
N ARG A 36 15.08 9.48 -36.25
CA ARG A 36 16.13 10.05 -35.40
C ARG A 36 15.55 10.40 -34.04
N ASP A 37 16.43 10.50 -33.05
CA ASP A 37 16.04 10.79 -31.66
C ASP A 37 15.33 12.13 -31.52
N PHE A 38 15.77 13.17 -32.24
CA PHE A 38 15.15 14.50 -32.21
C PHE A 38 13.72 14.54 -32.77
N ASN A 39 13.22 13.48 -33.41
CA ASN A 39 11.83 13.39 -33.83
C ASN A 39 10.91 13.06 -32.64
N CYS A 40 11.44 12.40 -31.62
CA CYS A 40 10.68 11.92 -30.48
C CYS A 40 10.40 13.04 -29.48
N ILE A 41 9.31 12.87 -28.73
CA ILE A 41 8.98 13.68 -27.55
C ILE A 41 10.13 13.75 -26.54
N GLU A 42 10.04 14.70 -25.61
CA GLU A 42 11.02 14.88 -24.54
C GLU A 42 11.21 13.61 -23.70
N ASN A 43 12.46 13.38 -23.27
CA ASN A 43 12.89 12.17 -22.54
C ASN A 43 12.59 10.86 -23.29
N ALA A 44 12.64 10.90 -24.62
CA ALA A 44 12.55 9.72 -25.48
C ALA A 44 13.62 9.73 -26.57
N TYR A 45 13.93 8.54 -27.07
CA TYR A 45 14.89 8.32 -28.15
C TYR A 45 14.31 7.37 -29.19
N CYS A 46 14.88 7.38 -30.39
CA CYS A 46 14.42 6.57 -31.50
C CYS A 46 15.11 5.20 -31.50
N ARG A 47 14.44 4.20 -30.94
CA ARG A 47 14.99 2.86 -30.73
C ARG A 47 15.22 2.15 -32.08
N ILE A 48 16.49 1.94 -32.43
CA ILE A 48 16.93 1.26 -33.67
C ILE A 48 16.29 1.91 -34.92
N GLN A 49 16.09 3.24 -34.90
CA GLN A 49 15.47 3.97 -36.02
C GLN A 49 14.11 3.39 -36.43
N ARG A 50 13.33 2.92 -35.45
CA ARG A 50 12.02 2.33 -35.69
C ARG A 50 10.92 3.00 -34.93
N ILE A 51 11.03 3.08 -33.60
CA ILE A 51 9.96 3.61 -32.75
C ILE A 51 10.52 4.48 -31.64
N CYS A 52 9.78 5.50 -31.23
CA CYS A 52 10.14 6.29 -30.06
C CYS A 52 9.94 5.47 -28.78
N GLN A 53 10.95 5.48 -27.90
CA GLN A 53 10.91 4.82 -26.60
C GLN A 53 11.38 5.81 -25.53
N CYS A 54 10.72 5.83 -24.37
CA CYS A 54 11.18 6.66 -23.25
C CYS A 54 12.60 6.25 -22.81
N GLU A 55 13.38 7.23 -22.39
CA GLU A 55 14.71 7.06 -21.81
C GLU A 55 14.66 6.23 -20.52
N GLN A 56 15.83 5.78 -20.07
CA GLN A 56 15.93 5.05 -18.81
C GLN A 56 15.38 5.88 -17.65
N TYR A 57 14.60 5.24 -16.78
CA TYR A 57 13.88 5.87 -15.67
C TYR A 57 12.76 6.84 -16.09
N TYR A 58 12.27 6.73 -17.32
CA TYR A 58 11.01 7.34 -17.75
C TYR A 58 10.02 6.29 -18.23
N ALA A 59 8.72 6.54 -18.04
CA ALA A 59 7.63 5.70 -18.54
C ALA A 59 6.57 6.55 -19.26
N PRO A 60 5.92 6.01 -20.31
CA PRO A 60 4.91 6.77 -21.03
C PRO A 60 3.66 6.97 -20.18
N ASN A 61 3.03 8.14 -20.30
CA ASN A 61 1.66 8.31 -19.83
C ASN A 61 0.66 7.48 -20.68
N PRO A 62 -0.58 7.27 -20.21
CA PRO A 62 -1.59 6.52 -20.95
C PRO A 62 -1.87 7.07 -22.36
N GLU A 63 -1.73 8.38 -22.56
CA GLU A 63 -1.95 9.06 -23.84
C GLU A 63 -0.73 8.98 -24.78
N ARG A 64 0.41 8.43 -24.32
CA ARG A 64 1.68 8.30 -25.07
C ARG A 64 2.36 9.63 -25.44
N THR A 65 1.88 10.74 -24.89
CA THR A 65 2.30 12.11 -25.22
C THR A 65 3.48 12.62 -24.42
N VAL A 66 3.76 12.04 -23.26
CA VAL A 66 4.88 12.44 -22.39
C VAL A 66 5.51 11.22 -21.74
N CYS A 67 6.84 11.28 -21.59
CA CYS A 67 7.60 10.34 -20.79
C CYS A 67 7.76 10.93 -19.37
N LEU A 68 7.08 10.31 -18.41
CA LEU A 68 7.04 10.72 -17.00
C LEU A 68 8.22 10.09 -16.24
N ALA A 69 8.83 10.86 -15.33
CA ALA A 69 9.87 10.36 -14.43
C ALA A 69 9.39 9.16 -13.60
N THR A 70 10.31 8.24 -13.32
CA THR A 70 10.08 7.04 -12.49
C THR A 70 11.12 6.95 -11.37
N ALA A 71 10.88 6.04 -10.42
CA ALA A 71 11.80 5.81 -9.32
C ALA A 71 13.21 5.44 -9.81
N GLY A 72 14.22 6.10 -9.26
CA GLY A 72 15.63 5.90 -9.62
C GLY A 72 16.20 6.93 -10.61
N LEU A 73 15.37 7.79 -11.21
CA LEU A 73 15.85 8.88 -12.06
C LEU A 73 16.78 9.81 -11.26
N SER A 74 17.94 10.15 -11.80
CA SER A 74 18.88 11.07 -11.14
C SER A 74 18.29 12.48 -11.04
N CYS A 75 18.43 13.11 -9.88
CA CYS A 75 17.88 14.44 -9.60
C CYS A 75 18.82 15.27 -8.73
N VAL A 76 18.67 16.60 -8.83
CA VAL A 76 19.35 17.60 -7.98
C VAL A 76 18.36 18.21 -7.00
N ASP A 77 17.10 18.35 -7.41
CA ASP A 77 15.99 18.84 -6.62
C ASP A 77 14.67 18.16 -7.06
N ASP A 78 13.59 18.50 -6.37
CA ASP A 78 12.27 17.90 -6.58
C ASP A 78 11.65 18.22 -7.95
N SER A 79 12.13 19.23 -8.67
CA SER A 79 11.55 19.64 -9.96
C SER A 79 11.72 18.56 -11.03
N ILE A 80 12.85 17.84 -11.02
CA ILE A 80 13.12 16.73 -11.95
C ILE A 80 12.15 15.57 -11.71
N CYS A 81 11.74 15.36 -10.46
CA CYS A 81 10.80 14.30 -10.09
C CYS A 81 9.33 14.73 -10.20
N ALA A 82 9.04 15.97 -10.62
CA ALA A 82 7.70 16.55 -10.51
C ALA A 82 6.62 15.82 -11.33
N THR A 83 7.01 15.17 -12.43
CA THR A 83 6.10 14.35 -13.24
C THR A 83 5.75 13.00 -12.59
N MET A 84 6.54 12.56 -11.61
CA MET A 84 6.28 11.35 -10.83
C MET A 84 5.38 11.71 -9.64
N SER A 85 4.19 11.09 -9.57
CA SER A 85 3.20 11.45 -8.56
C SER A 85 3.68 11.07 -7.15
N ASN A 86 3.60 12.02 -6.20
CA ASN A 86 4.04 11.86 -4.81
C ASN A 86 5.53 11.48 -4.63
N ALA A 87 6.39 11.90 -5.56
CA ALA A 87 7.83 11.71 -5.48
C ALA A 87 8.56 12.90 -4.84
N VAL A 88 9.80 12.65 -4.44
CA VAL A 88 10.76 13.61 -3.88
C VAL A 88 12.16 13.22 -4.35
N CYS A 89 13.04 14.20 -4.54
CA CYS A 89 14.46 13.94 -4.77
C CYS A 89 15.14 13.61 -3.44
N ARG A 90 15.64 12.38 -3.30
CA ARG A 90 16.35 11.93 -2.11
C ARG A 90 17.58 11.14 -2.52
N GLN A 91 18.73 11.47 -1.93
CA GLN A 91 20.00 10.81 -2.27
C GLN A 91 20.32 10.88 -3.77
N ASN A 92 20.02 12.03 -4.39
CA ASN A 92 20.21 12.30 -5.82
C ASN A 92 19.40 11.41 -6.77
N VAL A 93 18.35 10.74 -6.27
CA VAL A 93 17.41 9.99 -7.12
C VAL A 93 15.95 10.26 -6.75
N CYS A 94 15.06 10.17 -7.73
CA CYS A 94 13.62 10.25 -7.51
C CYS A 94 13.16 9.01 -6.74
N THR A 95 12.48 9.24 -5.62
CA THR A 95 11.87 8.21 -4.78
C THR A 95 10.50 8.66 -4.29
N CYS A 96 9.70 7.72 -3.79
CA CYS A 96 8.43 8.06 -3.17
C CYS A 96 8.63 8.82 -1.85
N LYS A 97 7.75 9.76 -1.55
CA LYS A 97 7.66 10.40 -0.23
C LYS A 97 7.39 9.35 0.87
N ASP A 98 7.73 9.65 2.13
CA ASP A 98 7.75 8.67 3.22
C ASP A 98 6.42 7.95 3.47
N THR A 99 5.29 8.60 3.25
CA THR A 99 3.95 8.01 3.42
C THR A 99 3.44 7.29 2.16
N PHE A 100 4.31 7.10 1.16
CA PHE A 100 3.99 6.51 -0.13
C PHE A 100 4.94 5.35 -0.47
N THR A 101 4.50 4.47 -1.34
CA THR A 101 5.25 3.35 -1.90
C THR A 101 5.07 3.31 -3.42
N LEU A 102 6.01 2.70 -4.13
CA LEU A 102 6.00 2.64 -5.58
C LEU A 102 4.85 1.76 -6.07
N ASP A 103 4.03 2.29 -6.98
CA ASP A 103 2.97 1.53 -7.64
C ASP A 103 3.57 0.51 -8.61
N ILE A 104 3.32 -0.78 -8.38
CA ILE A 104 3.87 -1.86 -9.23
C ILE A 104 3.25 -1.87 -10.63
N ASN A 105 2.07 -1.25 -10.79
CA ASN A 105 1.36 -1.19 -12.06
C ASN A 105 1.66 0.11 -12.82
N ASN A 106 2.27 1.10 -12.16
CA ASN A 106 2.64 2.38 -12.76
C ASN A 106 3.89 2.96 -12.09
N SER A 107 5.06 2.74 -12.70
CA SER A 107 6.35 3.18 -12.14
C SER A 107 6.53 4.70 -12.04
N SER A 108 5.64 5.50 -12.64
CA SER A 108 5.61 6.96 -12.51
C SER A 108 4.68 7.44 -11.39
N ASN A 109 4.15 6.52 -10.59
CA ASN A 109 3.19 6.80 -9.54
C ASN A 109 3.65 6.23 -8.19
N CYS A 110 3.48 7.01 -7.14
CA CYS A 110 3.60 6.54 -5.76
C CYS A 110 2.22 6.58 -5.09
N ILE A 111 1.78 5.42 -4.60
CA ILE A 111 0.51 5.22 -3.91
C ILE A 111 0.72 5.28 -2.39
N SER A 112 -0.31 5.67 -1.65
CA SER A 112 -0.22 5.80 -0.19
C SER A 112 0.09 4.44 0.44
N ARG A 113 0.98 4.44 1.44
CA ARG A 113 1.24 3.25 2.25
C ARG A 113 -0.02 2.89 3.05
N PRO A 114 -0.30 1.59 3.26
CA PRO A 114 -1.34 1.17 4.17
C PRO A 114 -1.08 1.72 5.58
N THR A 115 -2.15 2.09 6.27
CA THR A 115 -2.12 2.59 7.66
C THR A 115 -3.06 1.83 8.58
N LYS A 116 -4.03 1.12 8.00
CA LYS A 116 -5.03 0.33 8.73
C LYS A 116 -5.54 -0.85 7.90
N GLU A 117 -6.28 -1.70 8.58
CA GLU A 117 -7.00 -2.80 7.94
C GLU A 117 -8.02 -2.27 6.90
N GLY A 118 -8.09 -2.96 5.75
CA GLY A 118 -8.92 -2.58 4.61
C GLY A 118 -8.29 -1.58 3.64
N ASP A 119 -7.16 -0.95 3.99
CA ASP A 119 -6.40 -0.10 3.07
C ASP A 119 -5.86 -0.92 1.89
N ALA A 120 -5.71 -0.25 0.74
CA ALA A 120 -5.23 -0.88 -0.48
C ALA A 120 -3.75 -1.29 -0.37
N CYS A 121 -3.40 -2.43 -0.97
CA CYS A 121 -2.04 -2.94 -1.02
C CYS A 121 -1.78 -3.66 -2.34
N GLN A 122 -0.51 -3.76 -2.73
CA GLN A 122 -0.10 -4.43 -3.97
C GLN A 122 0.91 -5.56 -3.72
N LYS A 123 1.75 -5.40 -2.70
CA LYS A 123 2.72 -6.41 -2.27
C LYS A 123 2.31 -6.94 -0.90
N ARG A 124 2.72 -8.18 -0.61
CA ARG A 124 2.51 -8.80 0.70
C ARG A 124 3.15 -7.96 1.81
N ASP A 125 4.37 -7.49 1.56
CA ASP A 125 5.19 -6.81 2.55
C ASP A 125 4.68 -5.38 2.85
N ASP A 126 3.82 -4.79 2.02
CA ASP A 126 3.22 -3.47 2.28
C ASP A 126 2.43 -3.46 3.61
N CYS A 127 1.66 -4.53 3.85
CA CYS A 127 0.87 -4.68 5.07
C CYS A 127 1.71 -5.15 6.25
N GLU A 128 2.73 -5.98 6.00
CA GLU A 128 3.67 -6.44 7.02
C GLU A 128 4.50 -5.28 7.57
N GLU A 129 5.02 -4.40 6.71
CA GLU A 129 5.76 -3.19 7.13
C GLU A 129 4.84 -2.22 7.91
N ALA A 130 3.59 -2.05 7.47
CA ALA A 130 2.66 -1.12 8.09
C ALA A 130 2.10 -1.59 9.44
N MET A 131 1.80 -2.88 9.58
CA MET A 131 0.98 -3.42 10.69
C MET A 131 1.59 -4.66 11.36
N GLU A 132 2.80 -5.06 10.97
CA GLU A 132 3.57 -6.23 11.38
C GLU A 132 2.92 -7.56 11.02
N ARG A 133 1.78 -7.90 11.64
CA ARG A 133 1.16 -9.24 11.51
C ARG A 133 -0.07 -9.18 10.60
N ALA A 134 0.08 -8.54 9.45
CA ALA A 134 -0.94 -8.36 8.42
C ALA A 134 -0.48 -8.87 7.06
N LEU A 135 -1.44 -9.25 6.22
CA LEU A 135 -1.22 -9.73 4.85
C LEU A 135 -2.05 -8.91 3.86
N CYS A 136 -1.53 -8.76 2.65
CA CYS A 136 -2.30 -8.24 1.52
C CYS A 136 -3.17 -9.36 0.92
N ILE A 137 -4.48 -9.28 1.11
CA ILE A 137 -5.46 -10.27 0.63
C ILE A 137 -6.54 -9.53 -0.17
N ASP A 138 -6.75 -9.94 -1.43
CA ASP A 138 -7.68 -9.29 -2.37
C ASP A 138 -7.41 -7.77 -2.51
N ASN A 139 -6.14 -7.39 -2.64
CA ASN A 139 -5.67 -6.01 -2.70
C ASN A 139 -6.02 -5.16 -1.47
N LYS A 140 -6.31 -5.78 -0.33
CA LYS A 140 -6.57 -5.10 0.94
C LYS A 140 -5.75 -5.69 2.07
N CYS A 141 -5.24 -4.84 2.95
CA CYS A 141 -4.57 -5.31 4.15
C CYS A 141 -5.57 -5.94 5.12
N ARG A 142 -5.21 -7.11 5.65
CA ARG A 142 -5.98 -7.82 6.68
C ARG A 142 -5.05 -8.40 7.73
N CYS A 143 -5.47 -8.35 8.99
CA CYS A 143 -4.74 -9.04 10.04
C CYS A 143 -4.76 -10.55 9.80
N ILE A 144 -3.67 -11.23 10.19
CA ILE A 144 -3.63 -12.70 10.17
C ILE A 144 -4.72 -13.26 11.11
N THR A 145 -5.25 -14.44 10.80
CA THR A 145 -6.29 -15.11 11.60
C THR A 145 -5.96 -15.16 13.09
N GLY A 146 -6.92 -14.77 13.93
CA GLY A 146 -6.77 -14.73 15.39
C GLY A 146 -6.16 -13.43 15.93
N LEU A 147 -5.83 -12.48 15.05
CA LEU A 147 -5.41 -11.13 15.41
C LEU A 147 -6.49 -10.11 15.06
N ARG A 148 -6.38 -8.93 15.64
CA ARG A 148 -7.27 -7.79 15.41
C ARG A 148 -6.46 -6.51 15.24
N PHE A 149 -6.88 -5.66 14.33
CA PHE A 149 -6.30 -4.34 14.18
C PHE A 149 -6.70 -3.45 15.37
N VAL A 150 -5.72 -2.78 15.96
CA VAL A 150 -5.91 -1.88 17.11
C VAL A 150 -5.50 -0.47 16.68
N ASN A 151 -6.44 0.47 16.67
CA ASN A 151 -6.19 1.85 16.20
C ASN A 151 -5.14 2.57 17.04
N GLU A 152 -5.10 2.32 18.34
CA GLU A 152 -4.18 2.96 19.30
C GLU A 152 -2.72 2.60 19.03
N THR A 153 -2.47 1.39 18.50
CA THR A 153 -1.11 0.92 18.17
C THR A 153 -0.82 1.00 16.68
N GLY A 154 -1.85 1.07 15.83
CA GLY A 154 -1.74 0.95 14.37
C GLY A 154 -1.34 -0.45 13.92
N LYS A 155 -1.50 -1.48 14.76
CA LYS A 155 -0.94 -2.82 14.54
C LYS A 155 -1.97 -3.92 14.73
N CYS A 156 -1.66 -5.09 14.17
CA CYS A 156 -2.42 -6.32 14.42
C CYS A 156 -1.96 -6.97 15.73
N ILE A 157 -2.84 -6.95 16.73
CA ILE A 157 -2.57 -7.49 18.07
C ILE A 157 -3.31 -8.81 18.27
N GLN A 158 -2.72 -9.71 19.06
CA GLN A 158 -3.34 -10.98 19.42
C GLN A 158 -4.63 -10.73 20.21
N ALA A 159 -5.76 -11.24 19.72
CA ALA A 159 -7.01 -11.17 20.47
C ALA A 159 -6.99 -12.18 21.62
N ARG A 160 -7.33 -11.71 22.83
CA ARG A 160 -7.41 -12.49 24.06
C ARG A 160 -8.86 -12.51 24.56
N GLY A 161 -9.40 -13.72 24.72
CA GLY A 161 -10.73 -13.92 25.29
C GLY A 161 -10.77 -13.71 26.81
N ARG A 162 -11.95 -13.82 27.41
CA ARG A 162 -12.16 -13.72 28.86
C ARG A 162 -11.25 -14.69 29.65
N TYR A 163 -10.74 -14.22 30.79
CA TYR A 163 -9.83 -14.93 31.70
C TYR A 163 -8.45 -15.30 31.12
N ASN A 164 -8.16 -14.90 29.88
CA ASN A 164 -6.80 -15.04 29.36
C ASN A 164 -5.90 -13.94 29.90
N SER A 165 -4.60 -14.25 29.97
CA SER A 165 -3.56 -13.30 30.35
C SER A 165 -3.48 -12.11 29.38
N CYS A 166 -3.35 -10.91 29.92
CA CYS A 166 -3.24 -9.66 29.15
C CYS A 166 -2.28 -8.67 29.83
N THR A 167 -1.82 -7.68 29.07
CA THR A 167 -1.08 -6.52 29.61
C THR A 167 -1.88 -5.22 29.46
N LYS A 168 -2.66 -5.09 28.39
CA LYS A 168 -3.42 -3.90 28.03
C LYS A 168 -4.85 -4.24 27.64
N ASP A 169 -5.75 -3.28 27.81
CA ASP A 169 -7.17 -3.40 27.50
C ASP A 169 -7.43 -3.76 26.03
N TYR A 170 -6.65 -3.19 25.11
CA TYR A 170 -6.81 -3.42 23.66
C TYR A 170 -6.45 -4.85 23.22
N GLU A 171 -5.95 -5.70 24.12
CA GLU A 171 -5.73 -7.12 23.85
C GLU A 171 -7.01 -7.95 24.10
N CYS A 172 -7.95 -7.42 24.88
CA CYS A 172 -9.10 -8.17 25.39
C CYS A 172 -10.35 -8.00 24.52
N PHE A 173 -10.86 -9.10 23.96
CA PHE A 173 -12.02 -9.13 23.06
C PHE A 173 -12.98 -10.26 23.41
N LEU A 174 -14.27 -10.08 23.13
CA LEU A 174 -15.22 -11.19 23.11
C LEU A 174 -15.06 -12.02 21.83
N ASP A 175 -15.47 -13.28 21.88
CA ASP A 175 -15.39 -14.23 20.76
C ASP A 175 -16.22 -13.77 19.55
N ASP A 176 -17.26 -12.96 19.78
CA ASP A 176 -18.07 -12.33 18.74
C ASP A 176 -17.37 -11.15 18.04
N GLY A 177 -16.14 -10.80 18.48
CA GLY A 177 -15.35 -9.72 17.93
C GLY A 177 -15.81 -8.32 18.34
N THR A 178 -16.72 -8.20 19.31
CA THR A 178 -17.16 -6.89 19.78
C THR A 178 -16.03 -6.18 20.56
N PRO A 179 -15.65 -4.96 20.18
CA PRO A 179 -14.61 -4.22 20.88
C PRO A 179 -15.12 -3.65 22.20
N ASN A 180 -14.19 -3.30 23.09
CA ASN A 180 -14.43 -2.53 24.31
C ASN A 180 -15.40 -3.16 25.32
N VAL A 181 -15.58 -4.48 25.32
CA VAL A 181 -16.40 -5.21 26.31
C VAL A 181 -15.59 -5.65 27.52
N LEU A 182 -14.38 -6.13 27.23
CA LEU A 182 -13.42 -6.59 28.22
C LEU A 182 -12.40 -5.49 28.53
N GLN A 183 -11.77 -5.60 29.68
CA GLN A 183 -10.63 -4.79 30.12
C GLN A 183 -9.61 -5.69 30.78
N CYS A 184 -8.34 -5.28 30.75
CA CYS A 184 -7.28 -6.01 31.41
C CYS A 184 -7.20 -5.58 32.87
N LYS A 185 -7.55 -6.47 33.79
CA LYS A 185 -7.51 -6.20 35.24
C LYS A 185 -6.76 -7.32 35.95
N ASN A 186 -5.77 -6.95 36.76
CA ASN A 186 -4.90 -7.91 37.47
C ASN A 186 -4.22 -8.93 36.54
N GLY A 187 -3.92 -8.54 35.30
CA GLY A 187 -3.28 -9.41 34.31
C GLY A 187 -4.23 -10.35 33.57
N GLU A 188 -5.55 -10.25 33.79
CA GLU A 188 -6.55 -11.09 33.13
C GLU A 188 -7.62 -10.25 32.42
N CYS A 189 -8.10 -10.74 31.28
CA CYS A 189 -9.21 -10.12 30.57
C CYS A 189 -10.52 -10.37 31.32
N VAL A 190 -11.06 -9.32 31.93
CA VAL A 190 -12.33 -9.36 32.66
C VAL A 190 -13.35 -8.43 32.02
N CYS A 191 -14.61 -8.60 32.38
CA CYS A 191 -15.67 -7.71 31.91
C CYS A 191 -15.48 -6.29 32.46
N ARG A 192 -15.76 -5.30 31.61
CA ARG A 192 -15.96 -3.94 32.09
C ARG A 192 -17.23 -3.89 32.94
N ASP A 193 -17.19 -3.04 33.96
CA ASP A 193 -18.32 -2.89 34.88
C ASP A 193 -19.57 -2.45 34.12
N ASN A 194 -20.71 -3.07 34.43
CA ASN A 194 -22.01 -2.83 33.82
C ASN A 194 -22.12 -3.10 32.31
N ASP A 195 -21.20 -3.83 31.67
CA ASP A 195 -21.41 -4.24 30.27
C ASP A 195 -22.46 -5.38 30.19
N PRO A 196 -23.64 -5.14 29.60
CA PRO A 196 -24.75 -6.10 29.59
C PRO A 196 -24.43 -7.37 28.78
N ARG A 197 -23.43 -7.33 27.89
CA ARG A 197 -23.02 -8.49 27.08
C ARG A 197 -22.27 -9.52 27.91
N CYS A 198 -21.66 -9.11 29.01
CA CYS A 198 -20.98 -10.01 29.93
C CYS A 198 -21.93 -10.77 30.87
N SER A 199 -23.13 -10.24 31.09
CA SER A 199 -24.14 -10.82 31.98
C SER A 199 -24.93 -11.97 31.36
N LYS A 200 -24.76 -12.23 30.06
CA LYS A 200 -25.39 -13.37 29.35
C LYS A 200 -24.47 -14.59 29.34
N GLY A 201 -24.18 -15.12 30.52
CA GLY A 201 -23.63 -16.48 30.66
C GLY A 201 -24.78 -17.50 30.61
N SER A 202 -24.65 -18.52 29.74
CA SER A 202 -25.60 -19.60 29.47
C SER A 202 -26.45 -20.06 30.65
N SER A 203 -27.74 -19.73 30.64
CA SER A 203 -28.75 -20.56 31.30
C SER A 203 -29.09 -21.71 30.36
N VAL A 204 -28.30 -22.78 30.39
CA VAL A 204 -28.84 -24.10 30.01
C VAL A 204 -29.77 -24.48 31.16
N ALA A 205 -31.03 -24.05 31.08
CA ALA A 205 -32.08 -24.64 31.88
C ALA A 205 -32.19 -26.09 31.43
N THR A 206 -31.58 -26.99 32.19
CA THR A 206 -31.78 -28.42 32.07
C THR A 206 -33.24 -28.68 32.46
N THR A 207 -34.15 -28.67 31.50
CA THR A 207 -35.51 -29.18 31.70
C THR A 207 -35.47 -30.70 31.61
N THR A 208 -34.75 -31.36 32.51
CA THR A 208 -34.82 -32.81 32.72
C THR A 208 -35.95 -33.14 33.71
N ILE A 209 -37.21 -32.86 33.34
CA ILE A 209 -38.38 -33.35 34.11
C ILE A 209 -39.45 -34.00 33.21
N GLY A 210 -39.30 -33.99 31.88
CA GLY A 210 -40.36 -34.46 30.96
C GLY A 210 -40.40 -35.96 30.61
N LEU A 211 -39.40 -36.78 30.96
CA LEU A 211 -39.30 -38.15 30.41
C LEU A 211 -39.49 -39.30 31.42
N ILE A 212 -39.63 -39.01 32.71
CA ILE A 212 -39.78 -40.06 33.73
C ILE A 212 -41.24 -40.51 33.95
N VAL A 213 -42.24 -39.72 33.51
CA VAL A 213 -43.66 -40.10 33.69
C VAL A 213 -44.15 -41.05 32.59
N SER A 214 -43.49 -41.09 31.42
CA SER A 214 -43.91 -41.96 30.31
C SER A 214 -43.60 -43.45 30.55
N MET A 215 -42.57 -43.79 31.34
CA MET A 215 -42.23 -45.21 31.58
C MET A 215 -43.11 -45.87 32.64
N ILE A 216 -43.73 -45.11 33.53
CA ILE A 216 -44.58 -45.66 34.58
C ILE A 216 -45.96 -46.04 34.02
N VAL A 217 -46.47 -45.26 33.06
CA VAL A 217 -47.75 -45.55 32.39
C VAL A 217 -47.65 -46.82 31.52
N SER A 218 -46.52 -47.06 30.87
CA SER A 218 -46.31 -48.29 30.06
C SER A 218 -46.22 -49.56 30.91
N MET A 219 -45.73 -49.50 32.16
CA MET A 219 -45.68 -50.67 33.05
C MET A 219 -47.02 -51.02 33.69
N ILE A 220 -47.94 -50.05 33.84
CA ILE A 220 -49.28 -50.29 34.39
C ILE A 220 -50.21 -50.90 33.33
N VAL A 221 -50.10 -50.48 32.06
CA VAL A 221 -50.90 -51.05 30.96
C VAL A 221 -50.53 -52.51 30.67
N ALA A 222 -49.28 -52.91 30.88
CA ALA A 222 -48.82 -54.28 30.66
C ALA A 222 -49.23 -55.29 31.76
N ARG A 223 -49.90 -54.85 32.84
CA ARG A 223 -50.38 -55.73 33.92
C ARG A 223 -51.89 -55.97 33.92
N ILE A 224 -52.64 -55.39 32.97
CA ILE A 224 -54.10 -55.54 32.87
C ILE A 224 -54.52 -56.20 31.53
N ALA A 225 -53.57 -56.78 30.79
CA ALA A 225 -53.84 -57.66 29.64
C ALA A 225 -53.49 -59.11 29.99
#